data_AF-A0A024FEU6-F1
#
_entry.id   AF-A0A024FEU6-F1
#
_cell.length_a   1.000
_cell.length_b   1.000
_cell.length_c   1.000
_cell.angle_alpha   90.00
_cell.angle_beta   90.00
_cell.angle_gamma   90.00
#
_symmetry.space_group_name_H-M   'P 1'
#
loop_
_entity.id
_entity.type
_entity.pdbx_description
1 polymer ?
#
loop_
_entity_poly.entity_id
_entity_poly.type
_entity_poly.pdbx_seq_one_letter_code
_entity_poly.pdbx_strand_id
1 'polypeptide(L)'
;MTAKSSDEDAVDIDYFFSSKDDSILCMRMNADLEMGSSESIYIVFENDKIEMLMNAAGMKMRKTITKEEFSAFSNLDEIPEQSEITKTGNSKIILGYTCNAYKTTTESGSVTAWVCPNFPIDRAFVPMLGMRKNNPFDGFVMELHTTASTEKANLKITNVDLNATLVLDTSTYKDFKF
;
A
#
# COMPACT_ATOMS: atom_id res chain seq x y z
N MET A 1 -2.68 -2.69 -9.74
CA MET A 1 -3.46 -3.65 -8.91
C MET A 1 -4.33 -2.87 -7.95
N THR A 2 -5.43 -3.44 -7.46
CA THR A 2 -6.37 -2.75 -6.56
C THR A 2 -6.50 -3.52 -5.24
N ALA A 3 -6.38 -2.81 -4.13
CA ALA A 3 -6.65 -3.29 -2.78
C ALA A 3 -7.90 -2.60 -2.23
N LYS A 4 -8.70 -3.36 -1.49
CA LYS A 4 -9.84 -2.84 -0.74
C LYS A 4 -9.68 -3.16 0.73
N SER A 5 -10.13 -2.24 1.60
CA SER A 5 -10.45 -2.58 2.99
C SER A 5 -11.79 -3.32 3.06
N SER A 6 -12.06 -4.07 4.14
CA SER A 6 -13.33 -4.80 4.33
C SER A 6 -14.34 -4.11 5.25
N ASP A 7 -14.07 -2.89 5.73
CA ASP A 7 -14.99 -2.13 6.59
C ASP A 7 -15.99 -1.30 5.77
N GLU A 8 -17.11 -0.89 6.36
CA GLU A 8 -18.19 -0.14 5.68
C GLU A 8 -17.72 1.21 5.08
N ASP A 9 -16.57 1.73 5.54
CA ASP A 9 -15.85 2.90 5.01
C ASP A 9 -14.66 2.53 4.09
N ALA A 10 -14.73 1.39 3.39
CA ALA A 10 -13.63 0.85 2.61
C ALA A 10 -13.12 1.83 1.55
N VAL A 11 -11.85 2.26 1.70
CA VAL A 11 -11.15 3.04 0.68
C VAL A 11 -10.61 2.10 -0.41
N ASP A 12 -10.96 2.37 -1.66
CA ASP A 12 -10.37 1.73 -2.83
C ASP A 12 -9.01 2.35 -3.12
N ILE A 13 -7.94 1.56 -2.95
CA ILE A 13 -6.57 1.98 -3.21
C ILE A 13 -6.01 1.17 -4.36
N ASP A 14 -5.52 1.86 -5.40
CA ASP A 14 -4.75 1.22 -6.46
C ASP A 14 -3.25 1.36 -6.20
N TYR A 15 -2.52 0.26 -6.37
CA TYR A 15 -1.06 0.22 -6.34
C TYR A 15 -0.53 -0.01 -7.75
N PHE A 16 0.39 0.86 -8.17
CA PHE A 16 1.12 0.78 -9.43
C PHE A 16 2.60 0.65 -9.15
N PHE A 17 3.20 -0.40 -9.71
CA PHE A 17 4.63 -0.69 -9.59
C PHE A 17 5.33 -0.24 -10.87
N SER A 18 6.37 0.58 -10.76
CA SER A 18 7.08 1.07 -11.94
C SER A 18 7.78 -0.06 -12.68
N SER A 19 7.60 -0.17 -14.00
CA SER A 19 8.31 -1.16 -14.81
C SER A 19 9.78 -0.82 -15.06
N LYS A 20 10.21 0.41 -14.73
CA LYS A 20 11.56 0.93 -15.03
C LYS A 20 12.47 1.02 -13.81
N ASP A 21 11.88 1.18 -12.63
CA ASP A 21 12.59 1.38 -11.37
C ASP A 21 11.83 0.64 -10.27
N ASP A 22 12.48 -0.32 -9.64
CA ASP A 22 11.88 -1.15 -8.61
C ASP A 22 11.64 -0.41 -7.29
N SER A 23 12.31 0.72 -7.10
CA SER A 23 12.18 1.64 -5.98
C SER A 23 11.06 2.67 -6.13
N ILE A 24 10.26 2.58 -7.20
CA ILE A 24 9.10 3.45 -7.42
C ILE A 24 7.78 2.67 -7.28
N LEU A 25 6.94 3.17 -6.38
CA LEU A 25 5.57 2.71 -6.14
C LEU A 25 4.64 3.93 -6.19
N CYS A 26 3.51 3.80 -6.87
CA CYS A 26 2.46 4.81 -6.82
C CYS A 26 1.20 4.21 -6.19
N MET A 27 0.68 4.89 -5.18
CA MET A 27 -0.68 4.69 -4.68
C MET A 27 -1.61 5.69 -5.35
N ARG A 28 -2.78 5.23 -5.79
CA ARG A 28 -3.90 6.09 -6.15
C ARG A 28 -5.03 5.83 -5.17
N MET A 29 -5.42 6.85 -4.43
CA MET A 29 -6.64 6.84 -3.63
C MET A 29 -7.76 7.42 -4.47
N ASN A 30 -8.82 6.64 -4.65
CA ASN A 30 -10.03 7.13 -5.29
C ASN A 30 -10.86 7.84 -4.21
N ALA A 31 -10.81 9.18 -4.17
CA ALA A 31 -11.68 9.94 -3.29
C ALA A 31 -13.02 10.16 -3.99
N ASP A 32 -14.08 9.53 -3.47
CA ASP A 32 -15.45 9.98 -3.74
C ASP A 32 -15.68 11.25 -2.93
N LEU A 33 -15.31 12.40 -3.49
CA LEU A 33 -15.79 13.68 -2.96
C LEU A 33 -17.26 13.79 -3.34
N GLU A 34 -18.13 14.15 -2.38
CA GLU A 34 -19.59 14.30 -2.53
C GLU A 34 -20.04 15.31 -3.63
N MET A 35 -19.11 15.84 -4.43
CA MET A 35 -19.30 16.94 -5.38
C MET A 35 -19.05 16.55 -6.85
N GLY A 36 -19.05 15.26 -7.19
CA GLY A 36 -19.16 14.81 -8.59
C GLY A 36 -17.91 15.03 -9.48
N SER A 37 -16.77 15.42 -8.90
CA SER A 37 -15.46 15.36 -9.56
C SER A 37 -14.66 14.18 -9.00
N SER A 38 -14.26 13.24 -9.86
CA SER A 38 -13.34 12.18 -9.49
C SER A 38 -11.94 12.77 -9.27
N GLU A 39 -11.63 13.13 -8.04
CA GLU A 39 -10.34 13.71 -7.65
C GLU A 39 -9.44 12.60 -7.11
N SER A 40 -8.60 12.05 -7.99
CA SER A 40 -7.59 11.08 -7.57
C SER A 40 -6.44 11.78 -6.86
N ILE A 41 -6.09 11.28 -5.67
CA ILE A 41 -4.84 11.59 -5.00
C ILE A 41 -3.83 10.51 -5.39
N TYR A 42 -2.70 10.92 -5.96
CA TYR A 42 -1.58 10.04 -6.23
C TYR A 42 -0.49 10.28 -5.21
N ILE A 43 0.00 9.23 -4.58
CA ILE A 43 1.15 9.26 -3.68
C ILE A 43 2.24 8.43 -4.33
N VAL A 44 3.31 9.09 -4.78
CA VAL A 44 4.45 8.46 -5.43
C VAL A 44 5.59 8.33 -4.42
N PHE A 45 5.96 7.10 -4.14
CA PHE A 45 7.10 6.74 -3.30
C PHE A 45 8.33 6.59 -4.19
N GLU A 46 9.34 7.37 -3.88
CA GLU A 46 10.70 7.24 -4.43
C GLU A 46 11.67 6.99 -3.27
N ASN A 47 12.91 6.58 -3.58
CA ASN A 47 13.89 6.12 -2.59
C ASN A 47 14.09 7.06 -1.38
N ASP A 48 14.05 8.37 -1.56
CA ASP A 48 14.34 9.37 -0.53
C ASP A 48 13.23 10.41 -0.34
N LYS A 49 12.21 10.41 -1.20
CA LYS A 49 11.11 11.37 -1.17
C LYS A 49 9.77 10.74 -1.47
N ILE A 50 8.71 11.39 -1.00
CA ILE A 50 7.34 11.01 -1.30
C ILE A 50 6.65 12.23 -1.91
N GLU A 51 6.08 12.07 -3.09
CA GLU A 51 5.40 13.13 -3.83
C GLU A 51 3.89 12.87 -3.80
N MET A 52 3.15 13.77 -3.16
CA MET A 52 1.69 13.77 -3.20
C MET A 52 1.22 14.68 -4.34
N LEU A 53 0.43 14.12 -5.26
CA LEU A 53 -0.12 14.79 -6.42
C LEU A 53 -1.64 14.78 -6.32
N MET A 54 -2.25 15.96 -6.24
CA MET A 54 -3.68 16.13 -6.05
C MET A 54 -4.29 16.88 -7.23
N ASN A 55 -5.43 16.41 -7.70
CA ASN A 55 -6.29 17.18 -8.59
C ASN A 55 -7.43 17.73 -7.75
N ALA A 56 -7.50 19.04 -7.53
CA ALA A 56 -8.59 19.66 -6.77
C ALA A 56 -9.19 20.85 -7.51
N ALA A 57 -10.51 20.84 -7.75
CA ALA A 57 -11.23 21.91 -8.44
C ALA A 57 -10.60 22.31 -9.80
N GLY A 58 -10.09 21.32 -10.55
CA GLY A 58 -9.40 21.54 -11.83
C GLY A 58 -7.96 22.03 -11.72
N MET A 59 -7.41 22.20 -10.52
CA MET A 59 -6.01 22.53 -10.28
C MET A 59 -5.19 21.28 -9.95
N LYS A 60 -3.95 21.22 -10.47
CA LYS A 60 -2.97 20.18 -10.18
C LYS A 60 -1.95 20.68 -9.17
N MET A 61 -1.94 20.09 -7.98
CA MET A 61 -1.07 20.48 -6.86
C MET A 61 -0.09 19.36 -6.51
N ARG A 62 1.16 19.73 -6.24
CA ARG A 62 2.22 18.84 -5.76
C ARG A 62 2.62 19.25 -4.34
N LYS A 63 2.75 18.26 -3.47
CA LYS A 63 3.41 18.42 -2.17
C LYS A 63 4.46 17.33 -2.02
N THR A 64 5.71 17.72 -1.90
CA THR A 64 6.77 16.81 -1.49
C THR A 64 6.73 16.69 0.03
N ILE A 65 6.68 15.47 0.54
CA ILE A 65 6.73 15.15 1.96
C ILE A 65 7.96 14.27 2.24
N THR A 66 8.56 14.46 3.40
CA THR A 66 9.67 13.62 3.85
C THR A 66 9.15 12.25 4.30
N LYS A 67 10.04 11.27 4.41
CA LYS A 67 9.68 9.97 5.00
C LYS A 67 9.20 10.09 6.45
N GLU A 68 9.79 11.00 7.21
CA GLU A 68 9.42 11.27 8.61
C GLU A 68 8.02 11.87 8.73
N GLU A 69 7.68 12.80 7.83
CA GLU A 69 6.32 13.33 7.73
C GLU A 69 5.34 12.22 7.32
N PHE A 70 5.71 11.36 6.37
CA PHE A 70 4.86 10.26 5.95
C PHE A 70 4.69 9.16 7.01
N SER A 71 5.72 8.83 7.79
CA SER A 71 5.62 7.88 8.90
C SER A 71 4.68 8.39 10.00
N ALA A 72 4.52 9.71 10.14
CA ALA A 72 3.48 10.25 11.03
C ALA A 72 2.04 10.00 10.50
N PHE A 73 1.89 9.74 9.19
CA PHE A 73 0.61 9.43 8.54
C PHE A 73 0.41 7.93 8.25
N SER A 74 1.41 7.10 8.51
CA SER A 74 1.38 5.67 8.18
C SER A 74 1.91 4.86 9.35
N ASN A 75 1.20 3.79 9.71
CA ASN A 75 1.59 2.91 10.83
C ASN A 75 2.80 2.01 10.47
N LEU A 76 3.81 2.56 9.80
CA LEU A 76 5.03 1.85 9.39
C LEU A 76 5.77 1.25 10.58
N ASP A 77 5.71 1.90 11.74
CA ASP A 77 6.39 1.43 12.95
C ASP A 77 5.69 0.23 13.62
N GLU A 78 4.49 -0.16 13.17
CA GLU A 78 3.73 -1.28 13.73
C GLU A 78 4.04 -2.64 13.08
N ILE A 79 4.95 -2.72 12.09
CA ILE A 79 5.35 -4.01 11.51
C ILE A 79 6.55 -4.58 12.27
N PRO A 80 6.41 -5.77 12.86
CA PRO A 80 7.50 -6.43 13.56
C PRO A 80 8.59 -6.92 12.61
N GLU A 81 9.80 -7.10 13.15
CA GLU A 81 10.94 -7.58 12.37
C GLU A 81 10.75 -9.04 11.92
N GLN A 82 11.54 -9.50 10.94
CA GLN A 82 11.43 -10.88 10.42
C GLN A 82 11.54 -11.95 11.52
N SER A 83 12.34 -11.71 12.56
CA SER A 83 12.51 -12.60 13.71
C SER A 83 11.24 -12.78 14.55
N GLU A 84 10.26 -11.90 14.40
CA GLU A 84 9.04 -11.85 15.19
C GLU A 84 7.81 -12.38 14.43
N ILE A 85 8.03 -12.88 13.20
CA ILE A 85 6.97 -13.37 12.31
C ILE A 85 7.05 -14.90 12.19
N THR A 86 5.95 -15.57 12.54
CA THR A 86 5.86 -17.04 12.54
C THR A 86 4.89 -17.53 11.45
N LYS A 87 5.35 -18.46 10.60
CA LYS A 87 4.49 -19.16 9.65
C LYS A 87 3.53 -20.08 10.40
N THR A 88 2.23 -19.97 10.17
CA THR A 88 1.23 -20.72 10.98
C THR A 88 0.92 -22.12 10.46
N GLY A 89 1.36 -22.45 9.24
CA GLY A 89 1.00 -23.68 8.53
C GLY A 89 -0.34 -23.61 7.80
N ASN A 90 -1.12 -22.54 7.96
CA ASN A 90 -2.37 -22.35 7.21
C ASN A 90 -2.07 -21.83 5.80
N SER A 91 -2.87 -22.28 4.83
CA SER A 91 -2.80 -21.83 3.45
C SER A 91 -4.19 -21.60 2.86
N LYS A 92 -4.31 -20.64 1.93
CA LYS A 92 -5.52 -20.42 1.13
C LYS A 92 -5.19 -19.95 -0.28
N ILE A 93 -6.18 -19.99 -1.17
CA ILE A 93 -6.06 -19.46 -2.54
C ILE A 93 -6.58 -18.02 -2.58
N ILE A 94 -5.78 -17.08 -3.08
CA ILE A 94 -6.18 -15.69 -3.33
C ILE A 94 -5.86 -15.36 -4.79
N LEU A 95 -6.89 -15.01 -5.57
CA LEU A 95 -6.77 -14.68 -7.01
C LEU A 95 -5.98 -15.73 -7.83
N GLY A 96 -6.14 -17.02 -7.49
CA GLY A 96 -5.47 -18.14 -8.16
C GLY A 96 -4.08 -18.50 -7.61
N TYR A 97 -3.56 -17.75 -6.64
CA TYR A 97 -2.25 -18.01 -6.03
C TYR A 97 -2.40 -18.70 -4.67
N THR A 98 -1.52 -19.66 -4.38
CA THR A 98 -1.43 -20.27 -3.06
C THR A 98 -0.68 -19.34 -2.12
N CYS A 99 -1.32 -18.99 -1.01
CA CYS A 99 -0.81 -18.03 -0.04
C CYS A 99 -0.76 -18.66 1.34
N ASN A 100 0.33 -18.45 2.06
CA ASN A 100 0.55 -18.98 3.40
C ASN A 100 0.30 -17.89 4.44
N ALA A 101 -0.27 -18.27 5.59
CA ALA A 101 -0.44 -17.36 6.70
C ALA A 101 0.84 -17.24 7.53
N TYR A 102 1.17 -15.99 7.83
CA TYR A 102 2.20 -15.60 8.78
C TYR A 102 1.53 -14.77 9.87
N LYS A 103 1.92 -14.98 11.12
CA LYS A 103 1.36 -14.27 12.27
C LYS A 103 2.48 -13.78 13.18
N THR A 104 2.22 -12.61 13.74
CA THR A 104 2.99 -12.01 14.82
C THR A 104 2.02 -11.45 15.87
N THR A 105 2.44 -11.39 17.12
CA THR A 105 1.63 -10.87 18.22
C THR A 105 2.57 -10.20 19.21
N THR A 106 2.29 -8.94 19.50
CA THR A 106 3.00 -8.09 20.45
C THR A 106 2.02 -7.70 21.56
N GLU A 107 2.50 -7.00 22.59
CA GLU A 107 1.61 -6.41 23.61
C GLU A 107 0.66 -5.35 23.02
N SER A 108 1.09 -4.67 21.95
CA SER A 108 0.32 -3.62 21.28
C SER A 108 -0.69 -4.14 20.27
N GLY A 109 -0.59 -5.39 19.83
CA GLY A 109 -1.45 -5.88 18.77
C GLY A 109 -1.08 -7.22 18.15
N SER A 110 -1.72 -7.52 17.02
CA SER A 110 -1.39 -8.69 16.22
C SER A 110 -1.50 -8.37 14.73
N VAL A 111 -0.65 -9.01 13.94
CA VAL A 111 -0.69 -8.91 12.48
C VAL A 111 -0.76 -10.33 11.92
N THR A 112 -1.67 -10.54 10.98
CA THR A 112 -1.76 -11.75 10.16
C THR A 112 -1.61 -11.37 8.70
N ALA A 113 -0.56 -11.84 8.05
CA ALA A 113 -0.27 -11.62 6.64
C ALA A 113 -0.48 -12.90 5.84
N TRP A 114 -1.16 -12.82 4.70
CA TRP A 114 -1.27 -13.89 3.72
C TRP A 114 -0.32 -13.61 2.56
N VAL A 115 0.72 -14.42 2.48
CA VAL A 115 1.88 -14.20 1.61
C VAL A 115 1.90 -15.25 0.50
N CYS A 116 1.98 -14.80 -0.75
CA CYS A 116 1.98 -15.67 -1.91
C CYS A 116 3.39 -15.65 -2.55
N PRO A 117 4.18 -16.73 -2.42
CA PRO A 117 5.58 -16.76 -2.88
C PRO A 117 5.72 -16.73 -4.41
N ASN A 118 4.74 -17.27 -5.13
CA ASN A 118 4.77 -17.37 -6.60
C ASN A 118 3.98 -16.26 -7.29
N PHE A 119 3.87 -15.08 -6.66
CA PHE A 119 3.17 -13.95 -7.23
C PHE A 119 4.07 -13.26 -8.29
N PRO A 120 3.54 -12.82 -9.44
CA PRO A 120 4.36 -12.29 -10.56
C PRO A 120 5.03 -10.94 -10.28
N ILE A 121 4.75 -10.31 -9.14
CA ILE A 121 5.42 -9.09 -8.69
C ILE A 121 6.35 -9.47 -7.54
N ASP A 122 7.63 -9.63 -7.89
CA ASP A 122 8.70 -9.94 -6.94
C ASP A 122 9.23 -8.64 -6.31
N ARG A 123 8.46 -8.09 -5.36
CA ARG A 123 8.85 -6.91 -4.60
C ARG A 123 8.52 -7.06 -3.14
N ALA A 124 9.42 -6.52 -2.31
CA ALA A 124 9.27 -6.31 -0.89
C ALA A 124 8.21 -5.24 -0.60
N PHE A 125 6.94 -5.57 -0.84
CA PHE A 125 5.82 -4.66 -0.70
C PHE A 125 4.84 -5.19 0.33
N VAL A 126 4.52 -4.33 1.28
CA VAL A 126 3.42 -4.56 2.23
C VAL A 126 2.39 -3.46 1.97
N PRO A 127 1.15 -3.83 1.57
CA PRO A 127 0.08 -2.86 1.37
C PRO A 127 -0.09 -1.89 2.54
N MET A 128 -0.42 -0.63 2.23
CA MET A 128 -0.46 0.54 3.13
C MET A 128 0.87 0.94 3.79
N LEU A 129 1.89 0.10 3.69
CA LEU A 129 3.16 0.26 4.41
C LEU A 129 4.35 0.42 3.44
N GLY A 130 4.06 0.56 2.15
CA GLY A 130 5.03 0.91 1.11
C GLY A 130 6.05 -0.20 0.80
N MET A 131 7.11 0.22 0.11
CA MET A 131 8.24 -0.65 -0.24
C MET A 131 9.24 -0.69 0.92
N ARG A 132 9.74 -1.88 1.25
CA ARG A 132 10.78 -2.06 2.25
C ARG A 132 12.05 -2.62 1.64
N LYS A 133 13.19 -2.20 2.17
CA LYS A 133 14.49 -2.76 1.79
C LYS A 133 14.66 -4.21 2.27
N ASN A 134 14.03 -4.55 3.39
CA ASN A 134 14.00 -5.90 3.96
C ASN A 134 12.54 -6.36 4.07
N ASN A 135 12.10 -7.28 3.20
CA ASN A 135 10.80 -7.93 3.33
C ASN A 135 10.89 -9.00 4.42
N PRO A 136 10.10 -8.94 5.50
CA PRO A 136 10.09 -10.04 6.46
C PRO A 136 9.35 -11.27 5.93
N PHE A 137 8.66 -11.16 4.79
CA PHE A 137 7.87 -12.22 4.20
C PHE A 137 8.55 -12.84 2.96
N ASP A 138 8.36 -14.14 2.80
CA ASP A 138 8.81 -14.91 1.64
C ASP A 138 7.76 -14.83 0.51
N GLY A 139 7.57 -13.63 -0.03
CA GLY A 139 6.65 -13.36 -1.14
C GLY A 139 5.82 -12.10 -1.00
N PHE A 140 4.81 -11.98 -1.85
CA PHE A 140 3.93 -10.81 -1.92
C PHE A 140 2.76 -10.92 -0.94
N VAL A 141 2.50 -9.87 -0.16
CA VAL A 141 1.40 -9.82 0.80
C VAL A 141 0.09 -9.49 0.06
N MET A 142 -0.83 -10.46 -0.04
CA MET A 142 -2.11 -10.30 -0.73
C MET A 142 -3.27 -9.97 0.21
N GLU A 143 -3.11 -10.23 1.50
CA GLU A 143 -4.10 -9.89 2.52
C GLU A 143 -3.40 -9.65 3.85
N LEU A 144 -3.82 -8.62 4.58
CA LEU A 144 -3.24 -8.21 5.84
C LEU A 144 -4.38 -7.93 6.82
N HIS A 145 -4.31 -8.53 7.99
CA HIS A 145 -5.20 -8.23 9.11
C HIS A 145 -4.35 -7.69 10.24
N THR A 146 -4.64 -6.49 10.71
CA THR A 146 -4.00 -5.91 11.89
C THR A 146 -5.05 -5.70 12.96
N THR A 147 -4.62 -5.88 14.20
CA THR A 147 -5.37 -5.49 15.39
C THR A 147 -4.41 -4.70 16.26
N ALA A 148 -4.67 -3.41 16.48
CA ALA A 148 -3.84 -2.56 17.35
C ALA A 148 -4.75 -1.91 18.38
N SER A 149 -4.52 -2.20 19.67
CA SER A 149 -5.36 -1.75 20.80
C SER A 149 -6.88 -2.01 20.61
N THR A 150 -7.60 -1.07 20.01
CA THR A 150 -9.06 -1.09 19.77
C THR A 150 -9.43 -1.05 18.28
N GLU A 151 -8.46 -0.88 17.40
CA GLU A 151 -8.65 -0.75 15.96
C GLU A 151 -8.31 -2.05 15.24
N LYS A 152 -9.07 -2.34 14.20
CA LYS A 152 -8.79 -3.45 13.28
C LYS A 152 -8.68 -2.86 11.89
N ALA A 153 -7.66 -3.25 11.15
CA ALA A 153 -7.60 -2.96 9.73
C ALA A 153 -7.47 -4.27 8.97
N ASN A 154 -8.29 -4.42 7.93
CA ASN A 154 -8.24 -5.57 7.05
C ASN A 154 -8.01 -5.06 5.64
N LEU A 155 -6.91 -5.45 5.03
CA LEU A 155 -6.63 -5.14 3.63
C LEU A 155 -6.63 -6.42 2.82
N LYS A 156 -7.28 -6.39 1.66
CA LYS A 156 -7.28 -7.50 0.72
C LYS A 156 -7.07 -7.00 -0.71
N ILE A 157 -6.14 -7.62 -1.43
CA ILE A 157 -6.02 -7.44 -2.87
C ILE A 157 -7.21 -8.13 -3.54
N THR A 158 -8.01 -7.35 -4.27
CA THR A 158 -9.23 -7.85 -4.92
C THR A 158 -9.08 -7.98 -6.43
N ASN A 159 -8.12 -7.28 -7.03
CA ASN A 159 -7.84 -7.37 -8.46
C ASN A 159 -6.36 -7.12 -8.78
N VAL A 160 -5.85 -7.82 -9.79
CA VAL A 160 -4.49 -7.68 -10.32
C VAL A 160 -4.59 -7.57 -11.84
N ASP A 161 -4.20 -6.42 -12.36
CA ASP A 161 -4.00 -6.21 -13.79
C ASP A 161 -2.50 -5.95 -14.03
N LEU A 162 -1.86 -6.89 -14.72
CA LEU A 162 -0.43 -6.82 -15.07
C LEU A 162 -0.15 -5.94 -16.29
N ASN A 163 -1.20 -5.54 -17.02
CA ASN A 163 -1.11 -4.69 -18.20
C ASN A 163 -1.53 -3.24 -17.91
N ALA A 164 -2.03 -2.97 -16.69
CA ALA A 164 -2.42 -1.63 -16.27
C ALA A 164 -1.24 -0.65 -16.43
N THR A 165 -1.47 0.43 -17.16
CA THR A 165 -0.47 1.47 -17.40
C THR A 165 -0.95 2.80 -16.81
N LEU A 166 -0.11 3.41 -15.98
CA LEU A 166 -0.31 4.76 -15.45
C LEU A 166 0.85 5.64 -15.90
N VAL A 167 0.53 6.78 -16.52
CA VAL A 167 1.50 7.81 -16.89
C VAL A 167 1.16 9.07 -16.11
N LEU A 168 2.08 9.50 -15.24
CA LEU A 168 1.96 10.74 -14.48
C LEU A 168 2.97 11.76 -14.99
N ASP A 169 2.47 12.84 -15.61
CA ASP A 169 3.30 14.00 -15.94
C ASP A 169 3.36 14.96 -14.75
N THR A 170 4.36 14.74 -13.90
CA THR A 170 4.57 15.52 -12.67
C THR A 170 4.89 16.99 -12.94
N SER A 171 5.37 17.34 -14.15
CA SER A 171 5.66 18.73 -14.52
C SER A 171 4.41 19.62 -14.61
N THR A 172 3.23 19.00 -14.77
CA THR A 172 1.95 19.70 -14.81
C THR A 172 1.40 20.06 -13.43
N TYR A 173 2.03 19.56 -12.35
CA TYR A 173 1.63 19.83 -10.98
C TYR A 173 2.46 20.98 -10.40
N LYS A 174 1.78 21.92 -9.72
CA LYS A 174 2.43 23.08 -9.11
C LYS A 174 2.71 22.82 -7.65
N ASP A 175 3.89 23.21 -7.18
CA ASP A 175 4.23 23.14 -5.76
C ASP A 175 3.21 23.94 -4.93
N PHE A 176 2.63 23.28 -3.96
CA PHE A 176 1.84 23.93 -2.93
C PHE A 176 2.80 24.62 -1.96
N LYS A 177 2.93 25.94 -2.06
CA LYS A 177 3.75 26.75 -1.16
C LYS A 177 2.87 27.37 -0.08
N PHE A 178 3.22 27.15 1.18
CA PHE A 178 2.68 27.91 2.32
C PHE A 178 3.25 29.33 2.33
#